data_AF-A0A1C5CAN0-F1
#
_entry.id   AF-A0A1C5CAN0-F1
#
_cell.length_a   1.000
_cell.length_b   1.000
_cell.length_c   1.000
_cell.angle_alpha   90.00
_cell.angle_beta   90.00
_cell.angle_gamma   90.00
#
_symmetry.space_group_name_H-M   'P 1'
#
loop_
_entity.id
_entity.type
_entity.pdbx_description
1 polymer ?
#
loop_
_entity_poly.entity_id
_entity_poly.type
_entity_poly.pdbx_seq_one_letter_code
_entity_poly.pdbx_strand_id
1 'polypeptide(L)'
;MSENTASPVVRFHPAVGSERAYDFAPLPCPPLHAPLAAAFEARLAPAIGGMLTRASADTYFATIRRFLAFLSMQDKPLTCLADVQPDHLHTYRDVEGATRSTAGIAREIAQLCRLLQDAPYGSVNPAVWDLIKTPRNITGPQPPRNPVPLYSLREYSALLEAARTDAARTIARITASEQLLAAFRTAPDTLCEQELATARLLDVMDRTGRIPHTEGRRKQDTARLLFLTPADAAPLFVLAMAASRLRVSETADLPGQHVVDNGDVIVRISQHKTGPLTCRWAIRGEGHDPLDSAGDLYLLLHRLTERSRRFSATPQLWNLWTGRSANLSGHTPLSRNSASPLLNTWAHRHQLTADDGRPLTVQLHRLRATAKALADRG
;
A
#
# COMPACT_ATOMS: atom_id res chain seq x y z
N MET A 1 -24.61 14.36 47.02
CA MET A 1 -24.70 15.49 46.09
C MET A 1 -23.76 15.20 44.94
N SER A 2 -24.27 14.65 43.84
CA SER A 2 -23.45 14.30 42.68
C SER A 2 -23.40 15.51 41.76
N GLU A 3 -22.23 16.13 41.63
CA GLU A 3 -21.96 17.12 40.60
C GLU A 3 -22.22 16.48 39.22
N ASN A 4 -23.12 17.10 38.46
CA ASN A 4 -23.46 16.70 37.11
C ASN A 4 -22.34 17.17 36.18
N THR A 5 -21.21 16.46 36.17
CA THR A 5 -20.12 16.73 35.22
C THR A 5 -20.63 16.43 33.81
N ALA A 6 -20.73 17.46 32.97
CA ALA A 6 -21.14 17.29 31.59
C ALA A 6 -20.25 16.25 30.90
N SER A 7 -20.87 15.23 30.29
CA SER A 7 -20.13 14.17 29.59
C SER A 7 -19.30 14.76 28.43
N PRO A 8 -18.04 14.32 28.27
CA PRO A 8 -17.13 14.91 27.29
C PRO A 8 -17.50 14.54 25.85
N VAL A 9 -17.27 15.49 24.93
CA VAL A 9 -17.34 15.28 23.48
C VAL A 9 -15.96 15.54 22.88
N VAL A 10 -15.35 14.53 22.27
CA VAL A 10 -14.05 14.64 21.60
C VAL A 10 -14.26 14.90 20.11
N ARG A 11 -13.63 15.95 19.57
CA ARG A 11 -13.76 16.31 18.15
C ARG A 11 -12.51 15.96 17.37
N PHE A 12 -12.68 15.18 16.31
CA PHE A 12 -11.60 14.78 15.42
C PHE A 12 -11.66 15.55 14.09
N HIS A 13 -10.53 16.15 13.72
CA HIS A 13 -10.35 16.90 12.49
C HIS A 13 -9.48 16.08 11.52
N PRO A 14 -10.08 15.37 10.55
CA PRO A 14 -9.29 14.67 9.55
C PRO A 14 -8.57 15.66 8.63
N ALA A 15 -7.45 15.25 8.05
CA ALA A 15 -6.74 16.04 7.04
C ALA A 15 -7.56 16.32 5.77
N VAL A 16 -8.54 15.45 5.49
CA VAL A 16 -9.49 15.58 4.38
C VAL A 16 -10.87 15.14 4.87
N GLY A 17 -11.87 15.99 4.67
CA GLY A 17 -13.27 15.72 5.00
C GLY A 17 -13.77 16.50 6.23
N SER A 18 -15.03 16.25 6.59
CA SER A 18 -15.69 16.96 7.69
C SER A 18 -15.22 16.45 9.07
N GLU A 19 -15.28 17.35 10.05
CA GLU A 19 -15.10 17.05 11.47
C GLU A 19 -16.01 15.90 11.92
N ARG A 20 -15.51 15.10 12.86
CA ARG A 20 -16.28 14.02 13.51
C ARG A 20 -16.28 14.23 15.03
N ALA A 21 -17.47 14.34 15.61
CA ALA A 21 -17.67 14.38 17.05
C ALA A 21 -17.92 12.98 17.62
N TYR A 22 -17.30 12.70 18.77
CA TYR A 22 -17.43 11.46 19.53
C TYR A 22 -17.97 11.78 20.93
N ASP A 23 -19.24 11.45 21.15
CA ASP A 23 -19.98 11.77 22.36
C ASP A 23 -19.92 10.62 23.38
N PHE A 24 -19.42 10.89 24.58
CA PHE A 24 -19.34 9.91 25.66
C PHE A 24 -20.63 9.83 26.50
N ALA A 25 -21.53 10.82 26.42
CA ALA A 25 -22.79 10.83 27.18
C ALA A 25 -23.62 9.54 27.11
N PRO A 26 -23.80 8.89 25.95
CA PRO A 26 -24.60 7.67 25.86
C PRO A 26 -23.87 6.41 26.35
N LEU A 27 -22.59 6.52 26.75
CA LEU A 27 -21.78 5.37 27.14
C LEU A 27 -21.99 5.03 28.62
N PRO A 28 -21.93 3.74 29.00
CA PRO A 28 -21.99 3.35 30.40
C PRO A 28 -20.72 3.73 31.16
N CYS A 29 -20.74 3.55 32.48
CA CYS A 29 -19.67 3.93 33.42
C CYS A 29 -19.25 5.42 33.32
N PRO A 30 -20.16 6.38 33.60
CA PRO A 30 -19.87 7.83 33.55
C PRO A 30 -18.59 8.29 34.25
N PRO A 31 -18.20 7.74 35.43
CA PRO A 31 -16.99 8.18 36.10
C PRO A 31 -15.68 7.93 35.31
N LEU A 32 -15.71 7.06 34.29
CA LEU A 32 -14.56 6.74 33.45
C LEU A 32 -14.48 7.63 32.19
N HIS A 33 -15.52 8.41 31.89
CA HIS A 33 -15.62 9.15 30.63
C HIS A 33 -14.52 10.20 30.48
N ALA A 34 -14.33 11.07 31.47
CA ALA A 34 -13.33 12.14 31.42
C ALA A 34 -11.90 11.63 31.17
N PRO A 35 -11.34 10.68 31.94
CA PRO A 35 -9.98 10.20 31.70
C PRO A 35 -9.85 9.44 30.36
N LEU A 36 -10.87 8.72 29.91
CA LEU A 36 -10.84 8.04 28.60
C LEU A 36 -11.00 9.00 27.43
N ALA A 37 -11.78 10.07 27.58
CA ALA A 37 -11.88 11.13 26.58
C ALA A 37 -10.55 11.87 26.43
N ALA A 38 -9.87 12.20 27.53
CA ALA A 38 -8.53 12.78 27.51
C ALA A 38 -7.50 11.85 26.84
N ALA A 39 -7.54 10.54 27.16
CA ALA A 39 -6.70 9.54 26.51
C ALA A 39 -6.96 9.44 25.01
N PHE A 40 -8.24 9.50 24.62
CA PHE A 40 -8.64 9.43 23.22
C PHE A 40 -8.22 10.68 22.45
N GLU A 41 -8.40 11.86 23.03
CA GLU A 41 -7.93 13.12 22.46
C GLU A 41 -6.41 13.13 22.27
N ALA A 42 -5.64 12.72 23.28
CA ALA A 42 -4.20 12.59 23.19
C ALA A 42 -3.76 11.60 22.09
N ARG A 43 -4.49 10.49 21.93
CA ARG A 43 -4.23 9.51 20.86
C ARG A 43 -4.53 10.08 19.47
N LEU A 44 -5.55 10.92 19.35
CA LEU A 44 -5.98 11.54 18.10
C LEU A 44 -5.14 12.76 17.73
N ALA A 45 -4.43 13.36 18.68
CA ALA A 45 -3.53 14.46 18.44
C ALA A 45 -2.47 14.09 17.37
N PRO A 46 -2.10 15.02 16.47
CA PRO A 46 -1.11 14.74 15.44
C PRO A 46 0.24 14.37 16.08
N ALA A 47 0.63 13.10 16.02
CA ALA A 47 2.00 12.73 16.29
C ALA A 47 2.89 13.32 15.20
N ILE A 48 4.11 13.73 15.55
CA ILE A 48 5.12 14.22 14.61
C ILE A 48 5.27 13.18 13.47
N GLY A 49 4.72 13.51 12.29
CA GLY A 49 4.85 12.71 11.07
C GLY A 49 3.74 11.71 10.73
N GLY A 50 2.57 11.73 11.37
CA GLY A 50 1.46 10.81 11.02
C GLY A 50 0.06 11.44 11.06
N MET A 51 -0.67 11.37 9.95
CA MET A 51 -2.11 11.69 9.92
C MET A 51 -2.92 10.44 10.25
N LEU A 52 -3.62 10.43 11.39
CA LEU A 52 -4.64 9.43 11.67
C LEU A 52 -5.83 9.62 10.72
N THR A 53 -6.46 8.51 10.32
CA THR A 53 -7.66 8.56 9.46
C THR A 53 -8.92 8.55 10.30
N ARG A 54 -10.05 9.02 9.74
CA ARG A 54 -11.37 8.88 10.37
C ARG A 54 -11.69 7.42 10.73
N ALA A 55 -11.36 6.47 9.86
CA ALA A 55 -11.56 5.05 10.14
C ALA A 55 -10.77 4.57 11.38
N SER A 56 -9.57 5.13 11.61
CA SER A 56 -8.79 4.85 12.81
C SER A 56 -9.46 5.40 14.05
N ALA A 57 -9.94 6.65 14.02
CA ALA A 57 -10.67 7.28 15.12
C ALA A 57 -11.96 6.52 15.46
N ASP A 58 -12.74 6.13 14.45
CA ASP A 58 -13.96 5.32 14.62
C ASP A 58 -13.64 3.96 15.27
N THR A 59 -12.51 3.34 14.90
CA THR A 59 -12.10 2.06 15.49
C THR A 59 -11.76 2.20 16.97
N TYR A 60 -11.01 3.24 17.35
CA TYR A 60 -10.68 3.51 18.77
C TYR A 60 -11.92 3.78 19.60
N PHE A 61 -12.83 4.63 19.12
CA PHE A 61 -14.07 4.93 19.83
C PHE A 61 -14.96 3.69 19.96
N ALA A 62 -15.02 2.84 18.93
CA ALA A 62 -15.73 1.57 19.02
C ALA A 62 -15.15 0.61 20.07
N THR A 63 -13.81 0.60 20.24
CA THR A 63 -13.14 -0.15 21.31
C THR A 63 -13.48 0.40 22.69
N ILE A 64 -13.50 1.72 22.87
CA ILE A 64 -13.93 2.37 24.13
C ILE A 64 -15.35 1.93 24.49
N ARG A 65 -16.29 2.04 23.55
CA ARG A 65 -17.69 1.68 23.76
C ARG A 65 -17.86 0.22 24.21
N ARG A 66 -17.17 -0.71 23.55
CA ARG A 66 -17.23 -2.14 23.92
C ARG A 66 -16.62 -2.40 25.29
N PHE A 67 -15.47 -1.79 25.58
CA PHE A 67 -14.82 -1.94 26.87
C PHE A 67 -15.68 -1.38 28.02
N LEU A 68 -16.28 -0.20 27.86
CA LEU A 68 -17.19 0.36 28.85
C LEU A 68 -18.45 -0.48 29.02
N ALA A 69 -19.02 -1.02 27.93
CA ALA A 69 -20.13 -1.96 28.02
C ALA A 69 -19.76 -3.20 28.82
N PHE A 70 -18.58 -3.78 28.60
CA PHE A 70 -18.06 -4.88 29.41
C PHE A 70 -17.89 -4.51 30.90
N LEU A 71 -17.29 -3.37 31.19
CA LEU A 71 -17.08 -2.90 32.56
C LEU A 71 -18.41 -2.64 33.29
N SER A 72 -19.45 -2.25 32.57
CA SER A 72 -20.79 -2.01 33.14
C SER A 72 -21.49 -3.28 33.60
N MET A 73 -21.04 -4.45 33.13
CA MET A 73 -21.56 -5.76 33.52
C MET A 73 -20.85 -6.35 34.76
N GLN A 74 -19.87 -5.65 35.33
CA GLN A 74 -19.15 -6.14 36.52
C GLN A 74 -19.97 -5.90 37.79
N ASP A 75 -19.89 -6.83 38.75
CA ASP A 75 -20.66 -6.77 40.01
C ASP A 75 -20.35 -5.52 40.85
N LYS A 76 -19.11 -5.03 40.78
CA LYS A 76 -18.68 -3.82 41.49
C LYS A 76 -18.60 -2.65 40.51
N PRO A 77 -19.42 -1.59 40.69
CA PRO A 77 -19.34 -0.42 39.82
C PRO A 77 -18.00 0.29 40.01
N LEU A 78 -17.34 0.59 38.90
CA LEU A 78 -16.07 1.33 38.89
C LEU A 78 -16.35 2.82 39.02
N THR A 79 -15.65 3.47 39.94
CA THR A 79 -15.82 4.90 40.27
C THR A 79 -14.74 5.78 39.65
N CYS A 80 -13.64 5.18 39.18
CA CYS A 80 -12.60 5.86 38.42
C CYS A 80 -11.81 4.88 37.54
N LEU A 81 -10.96 5.40 36.67
CA LEU A 81 -10.11 4.57 35.80
C LEU A 81 -9.05 3.78 36.60
N ALA A 82 -8.65 4.24 37.79
CA ALA A 82 -7.73 3.53 38.67
C ALA A 82 -8.34 2.28 39.33
N ASP A 83 -9.67 2.15 39.31
CA ASP A 83 -10.36 0.94 39.77
C ASP A 83 -10.23 -0.21 38.77
N VAL A 84 -9.85 0.07 37.52
CA VAL A 84 -9.61 -0.97 36.51
C VAL A 84 -8.41 -1.80 36.95
N GLN A 85 -8.63 -3.11 37.14
CA GLN A 85 -7.62 -4.09 37.52
C GLN A 85 -7.13 -4.90 36.31
N PRO A 86 -5.96 -5.54 36.41
CA PRO A 86 -5.47 -6.50 35.41
C PRO A 86 -6.52 -7.55 35.01
N ASP A 87 -7.26 -8.07 35.99
CA ASP A 87 -8.28 -9.09 35.76
C ASP A 87 -9.38 -8.61 34.82
N HIS A 88 -9.81 -7.34 34.90
CA HIS A 88 -10.79 -6.81 33.94
C HIS A 88 -10.29 -6.86 32.49
N LEU A 89 -8.98 -6.67 32.24
CA LEU A 89 -8.41 -6.77 30.89
C LEU A 89 -8.31 -8.22 30.40
N HIS A 90 -7.99 -9.15 31.29
CA HIS A 90 -7.97 -10.59 30.97
C HIS A 90 -9.37 -11.13 30.73
N THR A 91 -10.33 -10.82 31.60
CA THR A 91 -11.73 -11.23 31.45
C THR A 91 -12.36 -10.57 30.21
N TYR A 92 -12.06 -9.29 29.93
CA TYR A 92 -12.51 -8.65 28.69
C TYR A 92 -12.01 -9.40 27.45
N ARG A 93 -10.73 -9.76 27.43
CA ARG A 93 -10.14 -10.57 26.35
C ARG A 93 -10.86 -11.91 26.21
N ASP A 94 -11.17 -12.59 27.29
CA ASP A 94 -11.76 -13.92 27.26
C ASP A 94 -13.22 -13.88 26.80
N VAL A 95 -14.00 -12.93 27.30
CA VAL A 95 -15.43 -12.74 26.94
C VAL A 95 -15.57 -12.30 25.47
N GLU A 96 -14.83 -11.27 25.04
CA GLU A 96 -14.87 -10.82 23.63
C GLU A 96 -14.16 -11.79 22.69
N GLY A 97 -13.14 -12.49 23.19
CA GLY A 97 -12.41 -13.51 22.45
C GLY A 97 -13.26 -14.73 22.10
N ALA A 98 -14.30 -15.03 22.89
CA ALA A 98 -15.22 -16.13 22.60
C ALA A 98 -16.03 -15.93 21.31
N THR A 99 -16.26 -14.68 20.90
CA THR A 99 -17.10 -14.34 19.74
C THR A 99 -16.29 -13.84 18.53
N ARG A 100 -14.97 -13.71 18.67
CA ARG A 100 -14.10 -13.05 17.69
C ARG A 100 -12.87 -13.88 17.37
N SER A 101 -12.30 -13.66 16.19
CA SER A 101 -11.02 -14.31 15.84
C SER A 101 -9.91 -13.88 16.79
N THR A 102 -8.99 -14.80 17.09
CA THR A 102 -7.82 -14.56 17.96
C THR A 102 -7.01 -13.34 17.52
N ALA A 103 -6.83 -13.15 16.21
CA ALA A 103 -6.14 -11.98 15.66
C ALA A 103 -6.95 -10.68 15.81
N GLY A 104 -8.28 -10.76 15.74
CA GLY A 104 -9.19 -9.63 15.95
C GLY A 104 -9.14 -9.13 17.39
N ILE A 105 -9.26 -10.03 18.37
CA ILE A 105 -9.21 -9.67 19.79
C ILE A 105 -7.81 -9.17 20.19
N ALA A 106 -6.73 -9.81 19.69
CA ALA A 106 -5.38 -9.34 19.98
C ALA A 106 -5.12 -7.92 19.46
N ARG A 107 -5.68 -7.57 18.29
CA ARG A 107 -5.59 -6.20 17.74
C ARG A 107 -6.36 -5.21 18.61
N GLU A 108 -7.53 -5.60 19.08
CA GLU A 108 -8.37 -4.77 19.93
C GLU A 108 -7.73 -4.51 21.29
N ILE A 109 -7.22 -5.54 21.96
CA ILE A 109 -6.46 -5.38 23.21
C ILE A 109 -5.25 -4.47 23.00
N ALA A 110 -4.50 -4.65 21.91
CA ALA A 110 -3.38 -3.77 21.61
C ALA A 110 -3.80 -2.30 21.36
N GLN A 111 -5.00 -2.06 20.84
CA GLN A 111 -5.57 -0.71 20.70
C GLN A 111 -5.98 -0.15 22.05
N LEU A 112 -6.64 -0.95 22.89
CA LEU A 112 -7.03 -0.56 24.24
C LEU A 112 -5.81 -0.23 25.10
N CYS A 113 -4.77 -1.06 25.09
CA CYS A 113 -3.52 -0.78 25.81
C CYS A 113 -2.88 0.52 25.34
N ARG A 114 -2.81 0.76 24.02
CA ARG A 114 -2.32 2.02 23.47
C ARG A 114 -3.16 3.19 23.95
N LEU A 115 -4.49 3.08 23.92
CA LEU A 115 -5.35 4.15 24.43
C LEU A 115 -5.05 4.45 25.90
N LEU A 116 -5.01 3.43 26.76
CA LEU A 116 -4.75 3.60 28.19
C LEU A 116 -3.35 4.14 28.49
N GLN A 117 -2.36 3.92 27.61
CA GLN A 117 -1.03 4.52 27.74
C GLN A 117 -1.04 6.05 27.57
N ASP A 118 -2.02 6.62 26.87
CA ASP A 118 -2.16 8.07 26.74
C ASP A 118 -3.13 8.67 27.77
N ALA A 119 -3.65 7.87 28.70
CA ALA A 119 -4.50 8.37 29.76
C ALA A 119 -3.71 9.33 30.69
N PRO A 120 -4.38 10.28 31.35
CA PRO A 120 -3.72 11.21 32.26
C PRO A 120 -2.82 10.48 33.26
N TYR A 121 -1.63 11.01 33.52
CA TYR A 121 -0.67 10.38 34.43
C TYR A 121 -1.31 10.13 35.80
N GLY A 122 -1.15 8.92 36.34
CA GLY A 122 -1.73 8.51 37.62
C GLY A 122 -3.23 8.15 37.58
N SER A 123 -3.91 8.29 36.44
CA SER A 123 -5.33 7.90 36.31
C SER A 123 -5.55 6.39 36.13
N VAL A 124 -4.49 5.64 35.82
CA VAL A 124 -4.52 4.19 35.61
C VAL A 124 -3.86 3.50 36.79
N ASN A 125 -4.44 2.38 37.22
CA ASN A 125 -3.87 1.50 38.24
C ASN A 125 -2.42 1.11 37.90
N PRO A 126 -1.45 1.20 38.83
CA PRO A 126 -0.05 0.82 38.56
C PRO A 126 0.13 -0.59 37.99
N ALA A 127 -0.64 -1.58 38.48
CA ALA A 127 -0.56 -2.95 37.98
C ALA A 127 -1.07 -3.07 36.53
N VAL A 128 -2.10 -2.28 36.17
CA VAL A 128 -2.56 -2.15 34.78
C VAL A 128 -1.53 -1.42 33.94
N TRP A 129 -0.89 -0.38 34.47
CA TRP A 129 0.14 0.39 33.77
C TRP A 129 1.31 -0.49 33.30
N ASP A 130 1.80 -1.36 34.18
CA ASP A 130 2.87 -2.31 33.83
C ASP A 130 2.42 -3.33 32.78
N LEU A 131 1.17 -3.78 32.87
CA LEU A 131 0.58 -4.72 31.93
C LEU A 131 0.39 -4.10 30.53
N ILE A 132 -0.10 -2.86 30.44
CA ILE A 132 -0.37 -2.22 29.15
C ILE A 132 0.91 -1.81 28.41
N LYS A 133 2.04 -1.59 29.10
CA LYS A 133 3.36 -1.37 28.45
C LYS A 133 3.79 -2.57 27.61
N THR A 134 3.36 -3.76 28.01
CA THR A 134 3.65 -5.02 27.30
C THR A 134 2.35 -5.76 26.97
N PRO A 135 1.57 -5.30 25.95
CA PRO A 135 0.25 -5.88 25.64
C PRO A 135 0.25 -7.39 25.35
N ARG A 136 1.42 -7.95 25.00
CA ARG A 136 1.62 -9.39 24.79
C ARG A 136 1.33 -10.22 26.05
N ASN A 137 1.49 -9.65 27.23
CA ASN A 137 1.19 -10.30 28.50
C ASN A 137 -0.33 -10.55 28.64
N ILE A 138 -1.16 -9.74 27.99
CA ILE A 138 -2.62 -9.95 27.93
C ILE A 138 -2.98 -10.84 26.75
N THR A 139 -2.45 -10.59 25.54
CA THR A 139 -2.91 -11.32 24.34
C THR A 139 -2.37 -12.75 24.21
N GLY A 140 -1.39 -13.14 25.03
CA GLY A 140 -0.64 -14.37 24.85
C GLY A 140 0.28 -14.33 23.62
N PRO A 141 1.03 -15.42 23.35
CA PRO A 141 1.80 -15.56 22.13
C PRO A 141 0.86 -15.44 20.92
N GLN A 142 1.26 -14.67 19.90
CA GLN A 142 0.47 -14.62 18.68
C GLN A 142 0.32 -16.06 18.14
N PRO A 143 -0.88 -16.48 17.71
CA PRO A 143 -0.99 -17.72 16.96
C PRO A 143 0.00 -17.65 15.80
N PRO A 144 0.68 -18.77 15.46
CA PRO A 144 1.57 -18.80 14.31
C PRO A 144 0.81 -18.19 13.13
N ARG A 145 1.43 -17.21 12.46
CA ARG A 145 0.83 -16.63 11.26
C ARG A 145 0.40 -17.80 10.38
N ASN A 146 -0.90 -17.91 10.10
CA ASN A 146 -1.36 -18.86 9.11
C ASN A 146 -0.43 -18.72 7.89
N PRO A 147 0.15 -19.82 7.40
CA PRO A 147 1.06 -19.74 6.26
C PRO A 147 0.34 -18.97 5.17
N VAL A 148 1.01 -17.95 4.62
CA VAL A 148 0.45 -17.17 3.52
C VAL A 148 0.04 -18.19 2.46
N PRO A 149 -1.26 -18.31 2.11
CA PRO A 149 -1.67 -19.29 1.12
C PRO A 149 -0.90 -18.97 -0.15
N LEU A 150 -0.13 -19.95 -0.67
CA LEU A 150 0.66 -19.78 -1.88
C LEU A 150 -0.24 -19.95 -3.10
N TYR A 151 0.10 -19.34 -4.24
CA TYR A 151 -0.52 -19.72 -5.51
C TYR A 151 -0.18 -21.18 -5.79
N SER A 152 -1.12 -21.93 -6.37
CA SER A 152 -0.75 -23.20 -6.98
C SER A 152 0.20 -22.94 -8.15
N LEU A 153 0.94 -23.97 -8.57
CA LEU A 153 1.83 -23.84 -9.71
C LEU A 153 1.05 -23.41 -10.98
N ARG A 154 -0.16 -23.91 -11.16
CA ARG A 154 -1.04 -23.55 -12.28
C ARG A 154 -1.41 -22.07 -12.24
N GLU A 155 -1.95 -21.60 -11.10
CA GLU A 155 -2.32 -20.19 -10.93
C GLU A 155 -1.13 -19.26 -11.13
N TYR A 156 0.03 -19.61 -10.55
CA TYR A 156 1.23 -18.80 -10.63
C TYR A 156 1.81 -18.76 -12.05
N SER A 157 1.88 -19.90 -12.74
CA SER A 157 2.36 -19.98 -14.12
C SER A 157 1.45 -19.19 -15.07
N ALA A 158 0.12 -19.36 -14.98
CA ALA A 158 -0.83 -18.60 -15.80
C ALA A 158 -0.70 -17.09 -15.56
N LEU A 159 -0.51 -16.68 -14.31
CA LEU A 159 -0.29 -15.28 -13.95
C LEU A 159 1.01 -14.72 -14.56
N LEU A 160 2.11 -15.46 -14.48
CA LEU A 160 3.40 -15.02 -15.04
C LEU A 160 3.40 -15.03 -16.57
N GLU A 161 2.78 -16.02 -17.20
CA GLU A 161 2.67 -16.11 -18.66
C GLU A 161 1.88 -14.93 -19.22
N ALA A 162 0.69 -14.66 -18.68
CA ALA A 162 -0.11 -13.50 -19.06
C ALA A 162 0.65 -12.18 -18.84
N ALA A 163 1.42 -12.08 -17.76
CA ALA A 163 2.25 -10.91 -17.47
C ALA A 163 3.38 -10.75 -18.49
N ARG A 164 4.11 -11.82 -18.83
CA ARG A 164 5.17 -11.80 -19.85
C ARG A 164 4.62 -11.41 -21.22
N THR A 165 3.49 -11.99 -21.64
CA THR A 165 2.86 -11.66 -22.93
C THR A 165 2.52 -10.18 -23.03
N ASP A 166 1.88 -9.60 -22.01
CA ASP A 166 1.52 -8.18 -22.04
C ASP A 166 2.73 -7.24 -21.87
N ALA A 167 3.74 -7.65 -21.09
CA ALA A 167 4.99 -6.92 -20.98
C ALA A 167 5.73 -6.87 -22.33
N ALA A 168 5.85 -8.01 -23.02
CA ALA A 168 6.45 -8.08 -24.35
C ALA A 168 5.74 -7.15 -25.37
N ARG A 169 4.40 -7.14 -25.38
CA ARG A 169 3.62 -6.20 -26.22
C ARG A 169 3.90 -4.75 -25.88
N THR A 170 4.00 -4.43 -24.58
CA THR A 170 4.29 -3.08 -24.09
C THR A 170 5.67 -2.60 -24.56
N ILE A 171 6.67 -3.47 -24.40
CA ILE A 171 8.07 -3.20 -24.80
C ILE A 171 8.12 -3.00 -26.31
N ALA A 172 7.58 -3.93 -27.11
CA ALA A 172 7.61 -3.86 -28.57
C ALA A 172 6.96 -2.56 -29.09
N ARG A 173 5.79 -2.21 -28.55
CA ARG A 173 5.07 -0.97 -28.93
C ARG A 173 5.88 0.29 -28.64
N ILE A 174 6.48 0.39 -27.45
CA ILE A 174 7.27 1.57 -27.07
C ILE A 174 8.55 1.64 -27.92
N THR A 175 9.26 0.52 -28.07
CA THR A 175 10.47 0.44 -28.90
C THR A 175 10.20 0.86 -30.35
N ALA A 176 9.10 0.39 -30.95
CA ALA A 176 8.72 0.78 -32.31
C ALA A 176 8.46 2.30 -32.41
N SER A 177 7.81 2.88 -31.39
CA SER A 177 7.55 4.34 -31.36
C SER A 177 8.85 5.13 -31.14
N GLU A 178 9.79 4.62 -30.34
CA GLU A 178 11.12 5.23 -30.18
C GLU A 178 11.92 5.21 -31.48
N GLN A 179 11.88 4.09 -32.21
CA GLN A 179 12.54 3.96 -33.51
C GLN A 179 11.94 4.93 -34.54
N LEU A 180 10.62 5.04 -34.60
CA LEU A 180 9.93 5.98 -35.48
C LEU A 180 10.30 7.44 -35.14
N LEU A 181 10.34 7.80 -33.85
CA LEU A 181 10.75 9.13 -33.41
C LEU A 181 12.21 9.42 -33.79
N ALA A 182 13.10 8.43 -33.66
CA ALA A 182 14.50 8.57 -34.06
C ALA A 182 14.64 8.75 -35.59
N ALA A 183 13.92 7.95 -36.38
CA ALA A 183 13.90 8.06 -37.84
C ALA A 183 13.40 9.45 -38.28
N PHE A 184 12.32 9.95 -37.68
CA PHE A 184 11.80 11.29 -37.96
C PHE A 184 12.79 12.41 -37.67
N ARG A 185 13.61 12.27 -36.63
CA ARG A 185 14.63 13.28 -36.27
C ARG A 185 15.86 13.25 -37.18
N THR A 186 16.18 12.10 -37.76
CA THR A 186 17.40 11.91 -38.56
C THR A 186 17.14 12.01 -40.07
N ALA A 187 16.04 11.44 -40.55
CA ALA A 187 15.69 11.32 -41.96
C ALA A 187 14.17 11.37 -42.16
N PRO A 188 13.50 12.52 -41.94
CA PRO A 188 12.05 12.62 -42.04
C PRO A 188 11.52 12.31 -43.46
N ASP A 189 12.31 12.60 -44.49
CA ASP A 189 11.89 12.40 -45.90
C ASP A 189 11.77 10.92 -46.30
N THR A 190 12.28 9.99 -45.49
CA THR A 190 12.15 8.54 -45.75
C THR A 190 10.84 7.95 -45.20
N LEU A 191 10.06 8.74 -44.45
CA LEU A 191 8.83 8.28 -43.80
C LEU A 191 7.61 8.53 -44.69
N CYS A 192 6.66 7.60 -44.68
CA CYS A 192 5.38 7.83 -45.34
C CYS A 192 4.52 8.86 -44.57
N GLU A 193 3.46 9.36 -45.20
CA GLU A 193 2.59 10.41 -44.60
C GLU A 193 1.99 10.00 -43.24
N GLN A 194 1.58 8.74 -43.09
CA GLN A 194 1.03 8.21 -41.84
C GLN A 194 2.09 8.13 -40.73
N GLU A 195 3.31 7.74 -41.07
CA GLU A 195 4.46 7.70 -40.16
C GLU A 195 4.87 9.11 -39.74
N LEU A 196 4.90 10.07 -40.68
CA LEU A 196 5.17 11.48 -40.40
C LEU A 196 4.15 12.08 -39.43
N ALA A 197 2.85 11.83 -39.64
CA ALA A 197 1.81 12.30 -38.74
C ALA A 197 1.97 11.74 -37.32
N THR A 198 2.27 10.45 -37.21
CA THR A 198 2.51 9.79 -35.92
C THR A 198 3.80 10.29 -35.28
N ALA A 199 4.89 10.45 -36.03
CA ALA A 199 6.17 10.90 -35.51
C ALA A 199 6.14 12.35 -35.02
N ARG A 200 5.39 13.24 -35.69
CA ARG A 200 5.13 14.60 -35.20
C ARG A 200 4.44 14.59 -33.84
N LEU A 201 3.46 13.70 -33.66
CA LEU A 201 2.77 13.51 -32.39
C LEU A 201 3.74 13.05 -31.29
N LEU A 202 4.56 12.05 -31.60
CA LEU A 202 5.60 11.53 -30.70
C LEU A 202 6.62 12.60 -30.30
N ASP A 203 7.06 13.43 -31.25
CA ASP A 203 8.03 14.48 -30.99
C ASP A 203 7.48 15.58 -30.06
N VAL A 204 6.21 15.97 -30.24
CA VAL A 204 5.54 16.89 -29.31
C VAL A 204 5.42 16.27 -27.91
N MET A 205 5.04 14.99 -27.84
CA MET A 205 4.94 14.25 -26.58
C MET A 205 6.30 14.16 -25.86
N ASP A 206 7.37 13.82 -26.58
CA ASP A 206 8.73 13.70 -26.03
C ASP A 206 9.30 15.03 -25.53
N ARG A 207 8.97 16.14 -26.18
CA ARG A 207 9.45 17.48 -25.78
C ARG A 207 8.66 18.07 -24.60
N THR A 208 7.35 17.85 -24.58
CA THR A 208 6.46 18.57 -23.65
C THR A 208 5.92 17.71 -22.52
N GLY A 209 5.96 16.38 -22.67
CA GLY A 209 5.31 15.44 -21.77
C GLY A 209 3.78 15.46 -21.85
N ARG A 210 3.20 16.33 -22.69
CA ARG A 210 1.76 16.48 -22.86
C ARG A 210 1.28 15.62 -24.00
N ILE A 211 -0.01 15.28 -23.94
CA ILE A 211 -0.68 14.50 -24.99
C ILE A 211 -1.49 15.46 -25.85
N PRO A 212 -1.09 15.69 -27.11
CA PRO A 212 -1.86 16.51 -28.03
C PRO A 212 -3.28 15.95 -28.23
N HIS A 213 -4.23 16.84 -28.45
CA HIS A 213 -5.56 16.42 -28.85
C HIS A 213 -5.50 15.95 -30.30
N THR A 214 -6.07 14.79 -30.57
CA THR A 214 -6.23 14.24 -31.91
C THR A 214 -7.70 13.85 -32.03
N GLU A 215 -8.39 14.43 -33.00
CA GLU A 215 -9.80 14.13 -33.24
C GLU A 215 -10.00 12.62 -33.45
N GLY A 216 -11.09 12.08 -32.90
CA GLY A 216 -11.41 10.65 -33.00
C GLY A 216 -10.53 9.70 -32.19
N ARG A 217 -9.47 10.18 -31.51
CA ARG A 217 -8.59 9.32 -30.68
C ARG A 217 -8.70 9.64 -29.20
N ARG A 218 -8.84 8.60 -28.35
CA ARG A 218 -8.82 8.78 -26.90
C ARG A 218 -7.40 9.18 -26.48
N LYS A 219 -7.28 10.18 -25.58
CA LYS A 219 -5.97 10.64 -25.08
C LYS A 219 -5.09 9.49 -24.55
N GLN A 220 -5.72 8.48 -23.94
CA GLN A 220 -5.00 7.31 -23.43
C GLN A 220 -4.34 6.49 -24.55
N ASP A 221 -4.99 6.34 -25.70
CA ASP A 221 -4.43 5.59 -26.83
C ASP A 221 -3.23 6.31 -27.44
N THR A 222 -3.27 7.65 -27.46
CA THR A 222 -2.13 8.49 -27.84
C THR A 222 -0.99 8.38 -26.83
N ALA A 223 -1.27 8.52 -25.53
CA ALA A 223 -0.26 8.45 -24.48
C ALA A 223 0.52 7.15 -24.51
N ARG A 224 -0.20 6.06 -24.77
CA ARG A 224 0.31 4.70 -24.92
C ARG A 224 1.37 4.55 -26.00
N LEU A 225 1.51 5.46 -26.96
CA LEU A 225 2.57 5.35 -27.96
C LEU A 225 3.96 5.51 -27.34
N LEU A 226 4.13 6.42 -26.35
CA LEU A 226 5.46 6.76 -25.84
C LEU A 226 5.61 6.61 -24.31
N PHE A 227 4.51 6.46 -23.58
CA PHE A 227 4.53 6.40 -22.12
C PHE A 227 3.87 5.12 -21.59
N LEU A 228 4.39 4.61 -20.47
CA LEU A 228 3.67 3.61 -19.69
C LEU A 228 2.40 4.21 -19.08
N THR A 229 1.31 3.49 -19.22
CA THR A 229 0.03 3.79 -18.56
C THR A 229 -0.24 2.79 -17.42
N PRO A 230 -1.24 3.04 -16.55
CA PRO A 230 -1.65 2.06 -15.53
C PRO A 230 -1.92 0.66 -16.08
N ALA A 231 -2.49 0.55 -17.28
CA ALA A 231 -2.75 -0.74 -17.92
C ALA A 231 -1.45 -1.49 -18.29
N ASP A 232 -0.42 -0.74 -18.70
CA ASP A 232 0.89 -1.30 -19.08
C ASP A 232 1.73 -1.63 -17.83
N ALA A 233 1.52 -0.91 -16.73
CA ALA A 233 2.24 -1.13 -15.47
C ALA A 233 1.86 -2.45 -14.77
N ALA A 234 0.62 -2.92 -14.93
CA ALA A 234 0.12 -4.14 -14.26
C ALA A 234 0.99 -5.39 -14.51
N PRO A 235 1.20 -5.83 -15.76
CA PRO A 235 2.03 -7.01 -16.04
C PRO A 235 3.47 -6.82 -15.56
N LEU A 236 4.04 -5.63 -15.78
CA LEU A 236 5.41 -5.31 -15.38
C LEU A 236 5.58 -5.34 -13.85
N PHE A 237 4.58 -4.91 -13.09
CA PHE A 237 4.60 -4.93 -11.63
C PHE A 237 4.53 -6.36 -11.08
N VAL A 238 3.76 -7.25 -11.71
CA VAL A 238 3.72 -8.69 -11.38
C VAL A 238 5.12 -9.30 -11.55
N LEU A 239 5.75 -9.08 -12.70
CA LEU A 239 7.08 -9.60 -13.00
C LEU A 239 8.13 -9.02 -12.04
N ALA A 240 8.06 -7.72 -11.75
CA ALA A 240 8.98 -7.07 -10.83
C ALA A 240 8.88 -7.66 -9.42
N MET A 241 7.67 -7.93 -8.91
CA MET A 241 7.49 -8.58 -7.61
C MET A 241 7.97 -10.03 -7.61
N ALA A 242 7.71 -10.78 -8.68
CA ALA A 242 8.12 -12.16 -8.81
C ALA A 242 9.65 -12.30 -8.84
N ALA A 243 10.32 -11.52 -9.71
CA ALA A 243 11.77 -11.59 -9.89
C ALA A 243 12.54 -11.03 -8.67
N SER A 244 12.13 -9.86 -8.16
CA SER A 244 12.86 -9.20 -7.06
C SER A 244 12.54 -9.77 -5.67
N ARG A 245 11.40 -10.44 -5.51
CA ARG A 245 10.88 -10.97 -4.23
C ARG A 245 10.73 -9.88 -3.15
N LEU A 246 10.64 -8.62 -3.55
CA LEU A 246 10.40 -7.46 -2.70
C LEU A 246 8.95 -7.41 -2.20
N ARG A 247 8.72 -6.68 -1.11
CA ARG A 247 7.38 -6.31 -0.63
C ARG A 247 6.74 -5.34 -1.62
N VAL A 248 5.41 -5.28 -1.63
CA VAL A 248 4.65 -4.30 -2.44
C VAL A 248 5.15 -2.88 -2.27
N SER A 249 5.39 -2.45 -1.01
CA SER A 249 5.91 -1.12 -0.74
C SER A 249 7.29 -0.94 -1.36
N GLU A 250 8.20 -1.89 -1.13
CA GLU A 250 9.56 -1.85 -1.68
C GLU A 250 9.56 -1.83 -3.21
N THR A 251 8.70 -2.62 -3.86
CA THR A 251 8.56 -2.66 -5.33
C THR A 251 7.97 -1.35 -5.87
N ALA A 252 6.90 -0.83 -5.27
CA ALA A 252 6.28 0.42 -5.71
C ALA A 252 7.16 1.65 -5.46
N ASP A 253 8.00 1.62 -4.41
CA ASP A 253 8.92 2.69 -4.04
C ASP A 253 10.30 2.57 -4.69
N LEU A 254 10.49 1.65 -5.63
CA LEU A 254 11.77 1.53 -6.32
C LEU A 254 12.20 2.91 -6.84
N PRO A 255 13.41 3.38 -6.52
CA PRO A 255 13.93 4.62 -7.08
C PRO A 255 14.39 4.39 -8.52
N GLY A 256 14.47 5.46 -9.32
CA GLY A 256 15.18 5.45 -10.60
C GLY A 256 16.70 5.53 -10.42
N GLN A 257 17.19 6.02 -9.27
CA GLN A 257 18.62 6.08 -9.00
C GLN A 257 19.18 4.68 -8.70
N HIS A 258 20.27 4.34 -9.38
CA HIS A 258 20.99 3.10 -9.19
C HIS A 258 22.48 3.28 -9.49
N VAL A 259 23.27 2.31 -9.10
CA VAL A 259 24.67 2.14 -9.49
C VAL A 259 24.79 0.81 -10.23
N VAL A 260 25.51 0.79 -11.34
CA VAL A 260 25.92 -0.46 -11.98
C VAL A 260 27.37 -0.72 -11.59
N ASP A 261 27.62 -1.88 -10.97
CA ASP A 261 28.95 -2.28 -10.48
C ASP A 261 29.14 -3.78 -10.65
N ASN A 262 30.26 -4.18 -11.27
CA ASN A 262 30.67 -5.59 -11.43
C ASN A 262 29.56 -6.52 -11.97
N GLY A 263 28.80 -6.06 -12.98
CA GLY A 263 27.72 -6.85 -13.58
C GLY A 263 26.44 -6.91 -12.74
N ASP A 264 26.33 -6.13 -11.68
CA ASP A 264 25.13 -6.00 -10.87
C ASP A 264 24.54 -4.58 -10.95
N VAL A 265 23.22 -4.49 -10.84
CA VAL A 265 22.53 -3.25 -10.52
C VAL A 265 22.26 -3.16 -9.02
N ILE A 266 22.68 -2.05 -8.41
CA ILE A 266 22.56 -1.78 -6.99
C ILE A 266 21.56 -0.64 -6.80
N VAL A 267 20.50 -0.91 -6.03
CA VAL A 267 19.37 -0.01 -5.82
C VAL A 267 19.15 0.20 -4.32
N ARG A 268 19.02 1.45 -3.89
CA ARG A 268 18.81 1.80 -2.47
C ARG A 268 17.38 2.27 -2.23
N ILE A 269 16.56 1.42 -1.62
CA ILE A 269 15.14 1.64 -1.35
C ILE A 269 14.99 2.29 0.03
N SER A 270 14.30 3.42 0.12
CA SER A 270 14.02 4.07 1.41
C SER A 270 12.91 3.34 2.16
N GLN A 271 13.14 2.95 3.42
CA GLN A 271 12.11 2.36 4.27
C GLN A 271 11.86 3.23 5.50
N HIS A 272 10.60 3.56 5.77
CA HIS A 272 10.19 4.50 6.82
C HIS A 272 10.52 4.05 8.26
N LYS A 273 10.68 2.74 8.51
CA LYS A 273 10.81 2.17 9.88
C LYS A 273 12.08 1.38 10.14
N THR A 274 12.76 0.92 9.10
CA THR A 274 13.83 -0.09 9.19
C THR A 274 15.15 0.37 8.58
N GLY A 275 15.23 1.64 8.17
CA GLY A 275 16.39 2.16 7.44
C GLY A 275 16.38 1.79 5.96
N PRO A 276 17.32 2.32 5.16
CA PRO A 276 17.39 2.03 3.73
C PRO A 276 17.73 0.56 3.49
N LEU A 277 17.04 -0.06 2.54
CA LEU A 277 17.33 -1.40 2.04
C LEU A 277 18.17 -1.29 0.76
N THR A 278 19.35 -1.91 0.75
CA THR A 278 20.16 -2.04 -0.47
C THR A 278 19.87 -3.38 -1.14
N CYS A 279 19.44 -3.32 -2.40
CA CYS A 279 19.24 -4.49 -3.26
C CYS A 279 20.35 -4.57 -4.29
N ARG A 280 20.87 -5.78 -4.53
CA ARG A 280 21.86 -6.08 -5.57
C ARG A 280 21.29 -7.18 -6.45
N TRP A 281 21.20 -6.92 -7.75
CA TRP A 281 20.69 -7.89 -8.73
C TRP A 281 21.64 -8.03 -9.91
N ALA A 282 21.96 -9.27 -10.27
CA ALA A 282 22.78 -9.57 -11.44
C ALA A 282 22.09 -9.11 -12.73
N ILE A 283 22.89 -8.53 -13.61
CA ILE A 283 22.55 -8.16 -14.97
C ILE A 283 23.02 -9.30 -15.87
N ARG A 284 22.11 -9.91 -16.62
CA ARG A 284 22.48 -10.99 -17.54
C ARG A 284 22.95 -10.45 -18.89
N GLY A 285 22.47 -9.27 -19.28
CA GLY A 285 22.91 -8.60 -20.51
C GLY A 285 22.28 -9.13 -21.78
N GLU A 286 22.92 -8.86 -22.92
CA GLU A 286 22.39 -9.18 -24.25
C GLU A 286 22.20 -10.70 -24.47
N GLY A 287 21.16 -11.06 -25.22
CA GLY A 287 20.83 -12.46 -25.51
C GLY A 287 19.93 -13.15 -24.46
N HIS A 288 19.65 -12.49 -23.33
CA HIS A 288 18.71 -12.98 -22.32
C HIS A 288 17.37 -12.22 -22.36
N ASP A 289 16.28 -12.88 -21.96
CA ASP A 289 14.99 -12.21 -21.78
C ASP A 289 15.08 -11.25 -20.57
N PRO A 290 14.95 -9.93 -20.77
CA PRO A 290 15.04 -8.96 -19.67
C PRO A 290 13.90 -9.10 -18.64
N LEU A 291 12.86 -9.89 -18.93
CA LEU A 291 11.76 -10.14 -18.00
C LEU A 291 12.05 -11.23 -16.96
N ASP A 292 13.12 -12.01 -17.14
CA ASP A 292 13.42 -13.18 -16.31
C ASP A 292 14.32 -12.90 -15.10
N SER A 293 15.05 -11.79 -15.12
CA SER A 293 15.95 -11.40 -14.03
C SER A 293 15.52 -10.08 -13.40
N ALA A 294 15.73 -9.94 -12.10
CA ALA A 294 15.39 -8.70 -11.40
C ALA A 294 16.25 -7.52 -11.88
N GLY A 295 17.50 -7.76 -12.23
CA GLY A 295 18.44 -6.71 -12.67
C GLY A 295 18.09 -6.17 -14.04
N ASP A 296 17.93 -7.06 -15.03
CA ASP A 296 17.58 -6.67 -16.40
C ASP A 296 16.17 -6.04 -16.44
N LEU A 297 15.21 -6.58 -15.68
CA LEU A 297 13.87 -6.01 -15.58
C LEU A 297 13.89 -4.61 -14.96
N TYR A 298 14.69 -4.39 -13.92
CA TYR A 298 14.86 -3.07 -13.33
C TYR A 298 15.41 -2.06 -14.35
N LEU A 299 16.46 -2.43 -15.11
CA LEU A 299 17.05 -1.57 -16.14
C LEU A 299 16.09 -1.30 -17.30
N LEU A 300 15.32 -2.31 -17.71
CA LEU A 300 14.24 -2.17 -18.68
C LEU A 300 13.20 -1.16 -18.19
N LEU A 301 12.70 -1.32 -16.96
CA LEU A 301 11.76 -0.38 -16.36
C LEU A 301 12.35 1.04 -16.29
N HIS A 302 13.62 1.15 -15.92
CA HIS A 302 14.33 2.42 -15.88
C HIS A 302 14.32 3.12 -17.24
N ARG A 303 14.55 2.40 -18.34
CA ARG A 303 14.42 2.92 -19.70
C ARG A 303 12.97 3.29 -20.02
N LEU A 304 12.02 2.37 -19.82
CA LEU A 304 10.62 2.56 -20.20
C LEU A 304 9.94 3.74 -19.50
N THR A 305 10.32 4.06 -18.26
CA THR A 305 9.74 5.19 -17.51
C THR A 305 10.59 6.46 -17.58
N GLU A 306 11.71 6.46 -18.30
CA GLU A 306 12.66 7.58 -18.32
C GLU A 306 11.98 8.90 -18.72
N ARG A 307 11.25 8.91 -19.83
CA ARG A 307 10.57 10.12 -20.31
C ARG A 307 9.54 10.64 -19.32
N SER A 308 8.70 9.76 -18.79
CA SER A 308 7.72 10.15 -17.78
C SER A 308 8.43 10.79 -16.57
N ARG A 309 9.52 10.17 -16.08
CA ARG A 309 10.29 10.68 -14.92
C ARG A 309 10.80 12.11 -15.17
N ARG A 310 11.30 12.42 -16.39
CA ARG A 310 11.75 13.78 -16.76
C ARG A 310 10.68 14.86 -16.52
N PHE A 311 9.39 14.54 -16.65
CA PHE A 311 8.28 15.50 -16.49
C PHE A 311 7.67 15.58 -15.08
N SER A 312 7.98 14.63 -14.21
CA SER A 312 7.37 14.54 -12.87
C SER A 312 8.30 14.99 -11.75
N ALA A 313 9.60 15.16 -12.04
CA ALA A 313 10.65 15.44 -11.05
C ALA A 313 10.68 14.47 -9.84
N THR A 314 10.07 13.28 -9.98
CA THR A 314 10.06 12.26 -8.93
C THR A 314 11.29 11.36 -9.03
N PRO A 315 11.88 10.95 -7.89
CA PRO A 315 12.91 9.93 -7.89
C PRO A 315 12.34 8.52 -8.08
N GLN A 316 11.03 8.32 -8.09
CA GLN A 316 10.41 6.98 -8.20
C GLN A 316 10.51 6.41 -9.62
N LEU A 317 10.88 5.13 -9.71
CA LEU A 317 10.98 4.35 -10.94
C LEU A 317 9.61 4.24 -11.63
N TRP A 318 8.58 3.90 -10.86
CA TRP A 318 7.22 3.75 -11.37
C TRP A 318 6.56 5.10 -11.56
N ASN A 319 6.86 5.76 -12.68
CA ASN A 319 6.21 6.99 -13.04
C ASN A 319 5.45 6.83 -14.37
N LEU A 320 4.14 6.99 -14.31
CA LEU A 320 3.21 6.60 -15.35
C LEU A 320 2.43 7.82 -15.85
N TRP A 321 1.99 7.77 -17.10
CA TRP A 321 0.98 8.71 -17.58
C TRP A 321 -0.41 8.26 -17.14
N THR A 322 -1.07 9.08 -16.32
CA THR A 322 -2.42 8.82 -15.77
C THR A 322 -3.47 9.78 -16.33
N GLY A 323 -3.03 10.86 -16.98
CA GLY A 323 -3.90 11.99 -17.38
C GLY A 323 -4.48 12.77 -16.19
N ARG A 324 -4.09 12.43 -14.96
CA ARG A 324 -4.58 13.00 -13.70
C ARG A 324 -3.38 13.47 -12.88
N SER A 325 -2.80 14.61 -13.24
CA SER A 325 -1.68 15.18 -12.46
C SER A 325 -1.88 16.66 -12.19
N ALA A 326 -1.46 17.09 -11.00
CA ALA A 326 -1.47 18.49 -10.56
C ALA A 326 -0.54 19.38 -11.40
N ASN A 327 0.51 18.80 -12.01
CA ASN A 327 1.47 19.53 -12.85
C ASN A 327 1.06 19.64 -14.33
N LEU A 328 -0.20 19.36 -14.67
CA LEU A 328 -0.80 19.46 -16.02
C LEU A 328 -0.19 18.53 -17.10
N SER A 329 0.94 17.86 -16.87
CA SER A 329 1.55 16.92 -17.82
C SER A 329 0.91 15.53 -17.78
N GLY A 330 0.25 15.20 -16.67
CA GLY A 330 -0.45 13.92 -16.47
C GLY A 330 0.45 12.77 -16.02
N HIS A 331 1.72 13.04 -15.71
CA HIS A 331 2.68 12.04 -15.20
C HIS A 331 2.63 11.98 -13.68
N THR A 332 2.46 10.79 -13.11
CA THR A 332 2.33 10.60 -11.67
C THR A 332 2.98 9.28 -11.23
N PRO A 333 3.64 9.27 -10.06
CA PRO A 333 4.15 8.03 -9.50
C PRO A 333 3.05 7.03 -9.18
N LEU A 334 3.32 5.74 -9.38
CA LEU A 334 2.40 4.68 -9.01
C LEU A 334 2.24 4.63 -7.49
N SER A 335 1.05 4.94 -6.99
CA SER A 335 0.75 4.78 -5.57
C SER A 335 0.68 3.31 -5.19
N ARG A 336 1.30 2.95 -4.05
CA ARG A 336 1.22 1.61 -3.43
C ARG A 336 -0.23 1.11 -3.30
N ASN A 337 -1.16 2.02 -3.00
CA ASN A 337 -2.58 1.71 -2.81
C ASN A 337 -3.30 1.42 -4.14
N SER A 338 -2.72 1.81 -5.27
CA SER A 338 -3.28 1.56 -6.60
C SER A 338 -2.85 0.21 -7.19
N ALA A 339 -1.83 -0.45 -6.63
CA ALA A 339 -1.30 -1.71 -7.18
C ALA A 339 -2.36 -2.83 -7.18
N SER A 340 -3.06 -3.08 -6.07
CA SER A 340 -4.06 -4.15 -6.00
C SER A 340 -5.25 -3.96 -6.96
N PRO A 341 -5.94 -2.80 -6.99
CA PRO A 341 -7.03 -2.57 -7.95
C PRO A 341 -6.58 -2.72 -9.41
N LEU A 342 -5.38 -2.24 -9.73
CA LEU A 342 -4.78 -2.29 -11.06
C LEU A 342 -4.50 -3.74 -11.49
N LEU A 343 -3.92 -4.57 -10.62
CA LEU A 343 -3.68 -5.98 -10.92
C LEU A 343 -4.97 -6.80 -11.04
N ASN A 344 -5.97 -6.55 -10.19
CA ASN A 344 -7.24 -7.28 -10.27
C ASN A 344 -8.02 -6.95 -11.55
N THR A 345 -8.02 -5.67 -11.96
CA THR A 345 -8.61 -5.24 -13.24
C THR A 345 -7.91 -5.93 -14.41
N TRP A 346 -6.58 -5.99 -14.36
CA TRP A 346 -5.77 -6.65 -15.38
C TRP A 346 -6.02 -8.17 -15.44
N ALA A 347 -6.04 -8.86 -14.30
CA ALA A 347 -6.28 -10.30 -14.23
C ALA A 347 -7.69 -10.68 -14.71
N HIS A 348 -8.70 -9.87 -14.37
CA HIS A 348 -10.07 -10.06 -14.85
C HIS A 348 -10.17 -9.95 -16.38
N ARG A 349 -9.48 -8.96 -16.98
CA ARG A 349 -9.43 -8.81 -18.45
C ARG A 349 -8.80 -10.01 -19.15
N HIS A 350 -7.86 -10.69 -18.49
CA HIS A 350 -7.26 -11.94 -18.96
C HIS A 350 -8.06 -13.19 -18.60
N GLN A 351 -9.19 -13.04 -17.91
CA GLN A 351 -10.05 -14.15 -17.47
C GLN A 351 -9.27 -15.20 -16.68
N LEU A 352 -8.26 -14.77 -15.90
CA LEU A 352 -7.48 -15.69 -15.08
C LEU A 352 -8.38 -16.31 -14.01
N THR A 353 -8.26 -17.63 -13.82
CA THR A 353 -9.08 -18.40 -12.88
C THR A 353 -8.25 -19.03 -11.77
N ALA A 354 -8.78 -18.97 -10.56
CA ALA A 354 -8.29 -19.75 -9.42
C ALA A 354 -8.61 -21.24 -9.60
N ASP A 355 -8.01 -22.10 -8.78
CA ASP A 355 -8.20 -23.55 -8.89
C ASP A 355 -9.64 -24.02 -8.64
N ASP A 356 -10.44 -23.20 -7.96
CA ASP A 356 -11.88 -23.43 -7.76
C ASP A 356 -12.73 -22.97 -8.95
N GLY A 357 -12.10 -22.55 -10.05
CA GLY A 357 -12.76 -22.05 -11.26
C GLY A 357 -13.28 -20.61 -11.16
N ARG A 358 -13.15 -19.93 -10.01
CA ARG A 358 -13.58 -18.54 -9.85
C ARG A 358 -12.54 -17.57 -10.44
N PRO A 359 -12.93 -16.32 -10.76
CA PRO A 359 -11.96 -15.31 -11.18
C PRO A 359 -10.83 -15.12 -10.16
N LEU A 360 -9.59 -15.16 -10.64
CA LEU A 360 -8.39 -15.06 -9.81
C LEU A 360 -8.28 -13.64 -9.23
N THR A 361 -8.31 -13.54 -7.90
CA THR A 361 -7.98 -12.29 -7.20
C THR A 361 -6.48 -12.23 -6.92
N VAL A 362 -5.79 -11.26 -7.52
CA VAL A 362 -4.34 -11.12 -7.38
C VAL A 362 -4.00 -10.51 -6.03
N GLN A 363 -3.57 -11.37 -5.11
CA GLN A 363 -3.05 -11.00 -3.81
C GLN A 363 -1.53 -10.83 -3.85
N LEU A 364 -1.06 -9.60 -3.66
CA LEU A 364 0.36 -9.26 -3.78
C LEU A 364 1.27 -9.97 -2.78
N HIS A 365 0.77 -10.24 -1.57
CA HIS A 365 1.53 -10.97 -0.55
C HIS A 365 1.67 -12.47 -0.90
N ARG A 366 0.64 -13.07 -1.51
CA ARG A 366 0.65 -14.43 -2.07
C ARG A 366 1.60 -14.54 -3.26
N LEU A 367 1.62 -13.55 -4.15
CA LEU A 367 2.56 -13.48 -5.28
C LEU A 367 4.01 -13.57 -4.80
N ARG A 368 4.40 -12.69 -3.87
CA ARG A 368 5.74 -12.68 -3.28
C ARG A 368 6.06 -13.96 -2.53
N ALA A 369 5.14 -14.46 -1.71
CA ALA A 369 5.35 -15.67 -0.93
C ALA A 369 5.59 -16.89 -1.84
N THR A 370 4.83 -16.99 -2.94
CA THR A 370 4.99 -18.06 -3.93
C THR A 370 6.35 -17.96 -4.63
N ALA A 371 6.74 -16.76 -5.08
CA ALA A 371 8.04 -16.53 -5.70
C ALA A 371 9.22 -16.92 -4.78
N LYS A 372 9.13 -16.61 -3.49
CA LYS A 372 10.12 -17.03 -2.50
C LYS A 372 10.15 -18.55 -2.34
N ALA A 373 9.00 -19.18 -2.12
CA ALA A 373 8.91 -20.62 -1.91
C ALA A 373 9.44 -21.43 -3.10
N LEU A 374 9.28 -20.94 -4.34
CA LEU A 374 9.84 -21.59 -5.52
C LEU A 374 11.36 -21.38 -5.63
N ALA A 375 11.86 -20.19 -5.30
CA ALA A 375 13.29 -19.91 -5.31
C ALA A 375 14.08 -20.67 -4.23
N ASP A 376 13.44 -21.03 -3.10
CA ASP A 376 14.08 -21.81 -2.04
C ASP A 376 14.12 -23.33 -2.37
N ARG A 377 13.46 -23.76 -3.45
CA ARG A 377 13.37 -25.17 -3.87
C ARG A 377 14.29 -25.55 -5.02
N GLY A 378 14.81 -24.57 -5.76
CA GLY A 378 15.79 -24.76 -6.84
C GLY A 378 17.13 -24.21 -6.41
#